data_AF-A0A177VGB0-F1
#
_entry.id   AF-A0A177VGB0-F1
#
_cell.length_a   1.000
_cell.length_b   1.000
_cell.length_c   1.000
_cell.angle_alpha   90.00
_cell.angle_beta   90.00
_cell.angle_gamma   90.00
#
_symmetry.space_group_name_H-M   'P 1'
#
loop_
_entity.id
_entity.type
_entity.pdbx_description
1 polymer ?
#
loop_
_entity_poly.entity_id
_entity_poly.type
_entity_poly.pdbx_seq_one_letter_code
_entity_poly.pdbx_strand_id
1 'polypeptide(L)'
;MSALQPRQQNQGQNQGQNQGQNQGQNQGQNQGQNQGQNQGQNQGQNQGQNQGQNQGQNQPAAAAPTATTATIPQTAAAGGITITKPDQTAPASYYKIASGVPVTFGWNFTSVIATPATLHVQAYCPANSVTYTLSPQTGIPGNVLDYTWDPYAYSLSAAANNLPQLIEATYRLQIFDERGLDAPANVGGRMAPNSKVSFALYIPKSYTALADGWACPGCSGATHLQSLSPLITMFVAVLTCMFFGGWSVVGRQR
;
A
#
# COMPACT_ATOMS: atom_id res chain seq x y z
N MET A 1 32.00 -58.00 47.45
CA MET A 1 32.80 -58.87 46.57
C MET A 1 31.96 -59.21 45.34
N SER A 2 32.51 -58.90 44.16
CA SER A 2 32.22 -59.47 42.83
C SER A 2 30.79 -59.46 42.29
N ALA A 3 30.55 -58.61 41.27
CA ALA A 3 29.53 -58.84 40.25
C ALA A 3 30.24 -59.25 38.94
N LEU A 4 30.00 -60.49 38.49
CA LEU A 4 30.37 -60.97 37.16
C LEU A 4 29.11 -60.99 36.27
N GLN A 5 29.26 -60.45 35.05
CA GLN A 5 28.50 -60.71 33.82
C GLN A 5 27.03 -60.24 33.72
N PRO A 6 26.70 -59.44 32.67
CA PRO A 6 25.98 -60.05 31.54
C PRO A 6 26.39 -59.42 30.19
N ARG A 7 27.40 -59.99 29.50
CA ARG A 7 27.78 -59.56 28.13
C ARG A 7 27.16 -60.37 26.99
N GLN A 8 26.40 -61.44 27.25
CA GLN A 8 25.87 -62.29 26.17
C GLN A 8 24.40 -62.03 25.79
N GLN A 9 23.66 -61.21 26.54
CA GLN A 9 22.24 -60.97 26.22
C GLN A 9 22.01 -59.79 25.26
N ASN A 10 22.99 -58.88 25.11
CA ASN A 10 22.81 -57.61 24.41
C ASN A 10 23.16 -57.67 22.90
N GLN A 11 23.68 -58.79 22.40
CA GLN A 11 24.03 -58.95 20.98
C GLN A 11 22.87 -59.48 20.12
N GLY A 12 21.93 -60.26 20.69
CA GLY A 12 20.80 -60.80 19.93
C GLY A 12 19.67 -59.78 19.66
N GLN A 13 19.44 -58.83 20.56
CA GLN A 13 18.34 -57.86 20.41
C GLN A 13 18.64 -56.75 19.40
N ASN A 14 19.90 -56.30 19.27
CA ASN A 14 20.27 -55.21 18.37
C ASN A 14 20.31 -55.61 16.88
N GLN A 15 20.47 -56.89 16.55
CA GLN A 15 20.47 -57.35 15.15
C GLN A 15 19.05 -57.55 14.59
N GLY A 16 18.09 -57.98 15.42
CA GLY A 16 16.70 -58.18 14.96
C GLY A 16 15.93 -56.89 14.69
N GLN A 17 16.14 -55.84 15.50
CA GLN A 17 15.40 -54.57 15.33
C GLN A 17 15.87 -53.76 14.11
N ASN A 18 17.18 -53.74 13.82
CA ASN A 18 17.71 -52.96 12.69
C ASN A 18 17.41 -53.57 11.31
N GLN A 19 17.20 -54.89 11.21
CA GLN A 19 16.79 -55.53 9.94
C GLN A 19 15.29 -55.36 9.66
N GLY A 20 14.42 -55.41 10.68
CA GLY A 20 12.98 -55.24 10.51
C GLY A 20 12.55 -53.83 10.12
N GLN A 21 13.15 -52.80 10.73
CA GLN A 21 12.79 -51.40 10.44
C GLN A 21 13.26 -50.93 9.06
N ASN A 22 14.47 -51.30 8.62
CA ASN A 22 15.00 -50.87 7.32
C ASN A 22 14.32 -51.57 6.13
N GLN A 23 13.84 -52.81 6.26
CA GLN A 23 13.08 -53.46 5.18
C GLN A 23 11.64 -52.95 5.07
N GLY A 24 10.97 -52.67 6.20
CA GLY A 24 9.60 -52.17 6.20
C GLY A 24 9.46 -50.75 5.64
N GLN A 25 10.37 -49.83 6.00
CA GLN A 25 10.29 -48.44 5.53
C GLN A 25 10.68 -48.29 4.04
N ASN A 26 11.70 -49.01 3.55
CA ASN A 26 12.12 -48.90 2.15
C ASN A 26 11.14 -49.56 1.17
N GLN A 27 10.41 -50.62 1.56
CA GLN A 27 9.37 -51.19 0.69
C GLN A 27 8.09 -50.36 0.67
N GLY A 28 7.66 -49.81 1.82
CA GLY A 28 6.44 -49.01 1.90
C GLY A 28 6.53 -47.66 1.18
N GLN A 29 7.64 -46.94 1.32
CA GLN A 29 7.79 -45.63 0.68
C GLN A 29 8.01 -45.73 -0.84
N ASN A 30 8.81 -46.69 -1.32
CA ASN A 30 9.07 -46.83 -2.76
C ASN A 30 7.88 -47.39 -3.55
N GLN A 31 7.02 -48.24 -2.97
CA GLN A 31 5.81 -48.70 -3.66
C GLN A 31 4.70 -47.63 -3.64
N GLY A 32 4.52 -46.90 -2.54
CA GLY A 32 3.47 -45.88 -2.41
C GLY A 32 3.71 -44.65 -3.30
N GLN A 33 4.95 -44.13 -3.34
CA GLN A 33 5.24 -42.93 -4.14
C GLN A 33 5.29 -43.23 -5.64
N ASN A 34 5.90 -44.35 -6.07
CA ASN A 34 6.01 -44.64 -7.50
C ASN A 34 4.70 -45.11 -8.15
N GLN A 35 3.78 -45.76 -7.42
CA GLN A 35 2.46 -46.08 -7.99
C GLN A 35 1.51 -44.87 -7.97
N GLY A 36 1.53 -44.05 -6.91
CA GLY A 36 0.65 -42.88 -6.81
C GLY A 36 0.97 -41.77 -7.80
N GLN A 37 2.25 -41.42 -7.98
CA GLN A 37 2.64 -40.35 -8.90
C GLN A 37 2.54 -40.77 -10.38
N ASN A 38 2.95 -42.00 -10.75
CA ASN A 38 2.89 -42.43 -12.15
C ASN A 38 1.47 -42.73 -12.65
N GLN A 39 0.52 -43.16 -11.80
CA GLN A 39 -0.87 -43.31 -12.24
C GLN A 39 -1.63 -41.97 -12.26
N GLY A 40 -1.38 -41.07 -11.30
CA GLY A 40 -2.04 -39.77 -11.24
C GLY A 40 -1.64 -38.81 -12.37
N GLN A 41 -0.35 -38.73 -12.70
CA GLN A 41 0.11 -37.84 -13.78
C GLN A 41 -0.22 -38.37 -15.18
N ASN A 42 -0.10 -39.68 -15.43
CA ASN A 42 -0.38 -40.23 -16.76
C ASN A 42 -1.87 -40.31 -17.10
N GLN A 43 -2.78 -40.44 -16.14
CA GLN A 43 -4.23 -40.36 -16.42
C GLN A 43 -4.73 -38.92 -16.54
N GLY A 44 -4.20 -37.99 -15.74
CA GLY A 44 -4.61 -36.58 -15.78
C GLY A 44 -4.15 -35.82 -17.04
N GLN A 45 -2.91 -36.05 -17.49
CA GLN A 45 -2.38 -35.35 -18.68
C GLN A 45 -2.87 -35.96 -20.00
N ASN A 46 -2.99 -37.30 -20.10
CA ASN A 46 -3.42 -37.92 -21.35
C ASN A 46 -4.94 -37.80 -21.62
N GLN A 47 -5.80 -37.66 -20.60
CA GLN A 47 -7.21 -37.35 -20.85
C GLN A 47 -7.46 -35.87 -21.14
N GLY A 48 -6.71 -34.95 -20.52
CA GLY A 48 -6.84 -33.50 -20.76
C GLY A 48 -6.33 -33.05 -22.13
N GLN A 49 -5.23 -33.63 -22.63
CA GLN A 49 -4.66 -33.23 -23.92
C GLN A 49 -5.30 -33.92 -25.13
N ASN A 50 -5.69 -35.20 -25.03
CA ASN A 50 -6.29 -35.91 -26.17
C ASN A 50 -7.78 -35.60 -26.41
N GLN A 51 -8.53 -35.08 -25.42
CA GLN A 51 -9.87 -34.53 -25.67
C GLN A 51 -9.83 -33.08 -26.19
N GLY A 52 -8.79 -32.30 -25.86
CA GLY A 52 -8.66 -30.91 -26.29
C GLY A 52 -8.20 -30.71 -27.74
N GLN A 53 -7.48 -31.67 -28.34
CA GLN A 53 -6.93 -31.54 -29.70
C GLN A 53 -7.75 -32.24 -30.80
N ASN A 54 -8.58 -33.24 -30.48
CA ASN A 54 -9.34 -33.99 -31.50
C ASN A 54 -10.80 -33.54 -31.71
N GLN A 55 -11.30 -32.55 -30.98
CA GLN A 55 -12.65 -31.98 -31.21
C GLN A 55 -12.65 -30.63 -31.95
N GLY A 56 -11.49 -30.15 -32.41
CA GLY A 56 -11.38 -28.88 -33.15
C GLY A 56 -11.71 -28.94 -34.64
N GLN A 57 -12.11 -30.09 -35.19
CA GLN A 57 -12.38 -30.27 -36.61
C GLN A 57 -13.73 -30.98 -36.83
N ASN A 58 -14.83 -30.22 -36.66
CA ASN A 58 -16.07 -30.26 -37.44
C ASN A 58 -17.25 -29.64 -36.64
N GLN A 59 -17.65 -28.42 -37.06
CA GLN A 59 -18.97 -27.73 -37.01
C GLN A 59 -20.20 -28.37 -36.29
N PRO A 60 -21.29 -27.60 -36.01
CA PRO A 60 -21.47 -26.27 -35.42
C PRO A 60 -22.51 -26.25 -34.25
N ALA A 61 -22.50 -25.17 -33.45
CA ALA A 61 -23.58 -24.64 -32.58
C ALA A 61 -24.40 -25.56 -31.63
N ALA A 62 -24.18 -25.42 -30.31
CA ALA A 62 -25.21 -25.15 -29.28
C ALA A 62 -24.58 -25.10 -27.87
N ALA A 63 -25.15 -24.25 -27.02
CA ALA A 63 -24.56 -23.65 -25.82
C ALA A 63 -24.31 -24.59 -24.63
N ALA A 64 -23.19 -24.34 -23.94
CA ALA A 64 -22.89 -24.70 -22.54
C ALA A 64 -22.10 -23.52 -21.90
N PRO A 65 -22.12 -23.37 -20.57
CA PRO A 65 -22.22 -22.06 -19.90
C PRO A 65 -21.01 -21.17 -20.15
N THR A 66 -21.32 -19.95 -20.60
CA THR A 66 -20.40 -18.85 -20.87
C THR A 66 -19.64 -18.44 -19.61
N ALA A 67 -18.44 -18.99 -19.42
CA ALA A 67 -17.37 -18.15 -18.90
C ALA A 67 -17.11 -17.10 -19.99
N THR A 68 -17.36 -15.82 -19.72
CA THR A 68 -17.04 -14.73 -20.65
C THR A 68 -15.52 -14.58 -20.75
N THR A 69 -14.85 -15.51 -21.41
CA THR A 69 -13.57 -15.22 -22.06
C THR A 69 -13.90 -14.30 -23.23
N ALA A 70 -14.12 -13.02 -22.94
CA ALA A 70 -14.14 -12.00 -23.97
C ALA A 70 -12.91 -12.26 -24.86
N THR A 71 -13.12 -12.63 -26.11
CA THR A 71 -12.02 -12.97 -27.02
C THR A 71 -11.30 -11.66 -27.29
N ILE A 72 -10.22 -11.41 -26.55
CA ILE A 72 -9.45 -10.17 -26.67
C ILE A 72 -8.80 -10.18 -28.05
N PRO A 73 -9.10 -9.20 -28.92
CA PRO A 73 -8.45 -9.09 -30.23
C PRO A 73 -6.93 -8.95 -30.05
N GLN A 74 -6.13 -9.58 -30.92
CA GLN A 74 -4.66 -9.41 -30.91
C GLN A 74 -4.22 -7.96 -31.18
N THR A 75 -5.12 -7.15 -31.75
CA THR A 75 -4.94 -5.70 -31.98
C THR A 75 -5.41 -4.84 -30.81
N ALA A 76 -5.89 -5.44 -29.72
CA ALA A 76 -6.40 -4.68 -28.57
C ALA A 76 -5.28 -3.85 -27.94
N ALA A 77 -5.54 -2.55 -27.77
CA ALA A 77 -4.66 -1.67 -27.03
C ALA A 77 -4.53 -2.13 -25.57
N ALA A 78 -3.40 -1.80 -24.94
CA ALA A 78 -3.19 -2.04 -23.52
C ALA A 78 -4.31 -1.38 -22.70
N GLY A 79 -5.01 -2.18 -21.90
CA GLY A 79 -6.06 -1.67 -21.03
C GLY A 79 -5.47 -0.98 -19.82
N GLY A 80 -6.21 -0.04 -19.24
CA GLY A 80 -5.75 0.70 -18.07
C GLY A 80 -6.87 1.38 -17.33
N ILE A 81 -6.47 2.07 -16.27
CA ILE A 81 -7.36 2.82 -15.39
C ILE A 81 -6.79 4.24 -15.23
N THR A 82 -7.66 5.22 -15.41
CA THR A 82 -7.35 6.65 -15.32
C THR A 82 -8.14 7.21 -14.15
N ILE A 83 -7.44 7.71 -13.13
CA ILE A 83 -8.06 8.28 -11.94
C ILE A 83 -8.62 9.66 -12.31
N THR A 84 -9.91 9.85 -12.02
CA THR A 84 -10.67 11.09 -12.23
C THR A 84 -10.86 11.86 -10.94
N LYS A 85 -10.80 11.18 -9.78
CA LYS A 85 -10.86 11.80 -8.46
C LYS A 85 -9.79 11.18 -7.54
N PRO A 86 -8.81 11.96 -7.05
CA PRO A 86 -8.51 13.32 -7.51
C PRO A 86 -8.05 13.32 -8.98
N ASP A 87 -8.20 14.45 -9.67
CA ASP A 87 -7.77 14.60 -11.06
C ASP A 87 -6.26 14.34 -11.18
N GLN A 88 -5.87 13.40 -12.05
CA GLN A 88 -4.48 13.01 -12.32
C GLN A 88 -3.58 14.16 -12.75
N THR A 89 -4.16 15.20 -13.35
CA THR A 89 -3.44 16.36 -13.91
C THR A 89 -3.50 17.59 -12.99
N ALA A 90 -4.29 17.53 -11.92
CA ALA A 90 -4.44 18.60 -10.96
C ALA A 90 -3.25 18.66 -9.97
N PRO A 91 -3.06 19.81 -9.30
CA PRO A 91 -2.13 19.92 -8.17
C PRO A 91 -2.46 18.92 -7.05
N ALA A 92 -1.50 18.75 -6.13
CA ALA A 92 -1.61 17.81 -5.01
C ALA A 92 -2.96 17.95 -4.28
N SER A 93 -3.65 16.83 -4.09
CA SER A 93 -4.90 16.77 -3.34
C SER A 93 -4.64 16.50 -1.87
N TYR A 94 -5.32 17.24 -0.98
CA TYR A 94 -5.14 17.18 0.46
C TYR A 94 -6.43 16.74 1.14
N TYR A 95 -6.36 15.66 1.91
CA TYR A 95 -7.49 15.15 2.68
C TYR A 95 -7.18 15.20 4.18
N LYS A 96 -8.16 15.69 4.97
CA LYS A 96 -8.04 15.70 6.43
C LYS A 96 -8.43 14.35 7.00
N ILE A 97 -7.68 13.90 8.00
CA ILE A 97 -8.07 12.76 8.84
C ILE A 97 -8.99 13.33 9.94
N ALA A 98 -10.30 13.30 9.70
CA ALA A 98 -11.31 13.82 10.62
C ALA A 98 -12.60 13.00 10.53
N SER A 99 -13.32 12.92 11.65
CA SER A 99 -14.61 12.24 11.71
C SER A 99 -15.62 12.86 10.73
N GLY A 100 -16.35 12.00 10.01
CA GLY A 100 -17.41 12.42 9.08
C GLY A 100 -16.92 13.02 7.76
N VAL A 101 -15.63 12.87 7.42
CA VAL A 101 -15.06 13.38 6.16
C VAL A 101 -14.47 12.23 5.35
N PRO A 102 -15.32 11.48 4.62
CA PRO A 102 -14.85 10.42 3.75
C PRO A 102 -14.17 10.98 2.50
N VAL A 103 -13.26 10.19 1.94
CA VAL A 103 -12.49 10.48 0.72
C VAL A 103 -12.98 9.55 -0.38
N THR A 104 -13.40 10.12 -1.51
CA THR A 104 -13.84 9.35 -2.67
C THR A 104 -12.76 9.37 -3.75
N PHE A 105 -12.26 8.18 -4.09
CA PHE A 105 -11.42 7.95 -5.25
C PHE A 105 -12.31 7.53 -6.42
N GLY A 106 -12.09 8.11 -7.59
CA GLY A 106 -12.89 7.84 -8.79
C GLY A 106 -11.99 7.63 -10.00
N TRP A 107 -12.44 6.83 -10.95
CA TRP A 107 -11.66 6.45 -12.12
C TRP A 107 -12.54 6.03 -13.31
N ASN A 108 -11.92 5.96 -14.48
CA ASN A 108 -12.48 5.37 -15.69
C ASN A 108 -11.53 4.30 -16.25
N PHE A 109 -12.10 3.24 -16.83
CA PHE A 109 -11.32 2.27 -17.58
C PHE A 109 -11.05 2.78 -18.99
N THR A 110 -9.86 2.49 -19.50
CA THR A 110 -9.43 2.82 -20.86
C THR A 110 -9.03 1.53 -21.55
N SER A 111 -9.63 1.20 -22.69
CA SER A 111 -9.26 0.01 -23.49
C SER A 111 -9.30 -1.33 -22.74
N VAL A 112 -10.09 -1.43 -21.67
CA VAL A 112 -10.32 -2.67 -20.92
C VAL A 112 -11.51 -3.40 -21.54
N ILE A 113 -11.25 -4.60 -22.07
CA ILE A 113 -12.24 -5.45 -22.73
C ILE A 113 -12.62 -6.61 -21.80
N ALA A 114 -11.63 -7.19 -21.12
CA ALA A 114 -11.83 -8.13 -20.03
C ALA A 114 -11.99 -7.34 -18.73
N THR A 115 -13.23 -7.22 -18.27
CA THR A 115 -13.55 -6.52 -17.01
C THR A 115 -12.94 -7.30 -15.83
N PRO A 116 -12.22 -6.64 -14.90
CA PRO A 116 -11.73 -7.27 -13.68
C PRO A 116 -12.85 -7.93 -12.88
N ALA A 117 -12.54 -9.02 -12.18
CA ALA A 117 -13.51 -9.61 -11.25
C ALA A 117 -13.53 -8.81 -9.94
N THR A 118 -12.34 -8.47 -9.44
CA THR A 118 -12.14 -7.68 -8.23
C THR A 118 -11.12 -6.58 -8.46
N LEU A 119 -11.29 -5.48 -7.75
CA LEU A 119 -10.30 -4.41 -7.64
C LEU A 119 -9.81 -4.32 -6.21
N HIS A 120 -8.55 -3.95 -6.07
CA HIS A 120 -7.93 -3.62 -4.80
C HIS A 120 -7.44 -2.18 -4.85
N VAL A 121 -7.72 -1.45 -3.78
CA VAL A 121 -7.32 -0.05 -3.61
C VAL A 121 -6.45 0.04 -2.38
N GLN A 122 -5.22 0.51 -2.56
CA GLN A 122 -4.26 0.69 -1.47
C GLN A 122 -3.50 2.02 -1.64
N ALA A 123 -2.86 2.45 -0.57
CA ALA A 123 -2.05 3.66 -0.55
C ALA A 123 -0.65 3.35 -0.04
N TYR A 124 0.37 3.62 -0.85
CA TYR A 124 1.77 3.47 -0.46
C TYR A 124 2.31 4.80 0.06
N CYS A 125 2.90 4.81 1.25
CA CYS A 125 3.53 6.00 1.83
C CYS A 125 5.05 5.91 1.68
N PRO A 126 5.69 6.77 0.85
CA PRO A 126 7.14 6.79 0.72
C PRO A 126 7.88 7.24 1.98
N ALA A 127 7.22 8.00 2.88
CA ALA A 127 7.87 8.55 4.08
C ALA A 127 8.19 7.49 5.14
N ASN A 128 7.39 6.41 5.21
CA ASN A 128 7.61 5.29 6.13
C ASN A 128 7.73 3.93 5.43
N SER A 129 7.67 3.92 4.09
CA SER A 129 7.71 2.71 3.26
C SER A 129 6.60 1.69 3.56
N VAL A 130 5.45 2.14 4.09
CA VAL A 130 4.31 1.27 4.42
C VAL A 130 3.21 1.37 3.38
N THR A 131 2.60 0.23 3.05
CA THR A 131 1.39 0.15 2.24
C THR A 131 0.17 -0.04 3.12
N TYR A 132 -0.84 0.80 2.91
CA TYR A 132 -2.09 0.84 3.64
C TYR A 132 -3.20 0.31 2.74
N THR A 133 -3.81 -0.82 3.11
CA THR A 133 -4.93 -1.38 2.35
C THR A 133 -6.20 -0.57 2.64
N LEU A 134 -6.76 0.08 1.61
CA LEU A 134 -7.93 0.94 1.76
C LEU A 134 -9.23 0.17 1.50
N SER A 135 -9.22 -0.75 0.53
CA SER A 135 -10.32 -1.67 0.24
C SER A 135 -10.37 -2.83 1.22
N PRO A 136 -11.50 -3.53 1.37
CA PRO A 136 -11.54 -4.81 2.07
C PRO A 136 -10.53 -5.82 1.50
N GLN A 137 -10.08 -6.76 2.32
CA GLN A 137 -9.12 -7.80 1.89
C GLN A 137 -9.67 -8.65 0.72
N THR A 138 -10.99 -8.80 0.64
CA THR A 138 -11.69 -9.50 -0.45
C THR A 138 -11.73 -8.71 -1.76
N GLY A 139 -11.32 -7.43 -1.75
CA GLY A 139 -11.47 -6.51 -2.87
C GLY A 139 -12.88 -5.93 -3.00
N ILE A 140 -13.02 -5.00 -3.93
CA ILE A 140 -14.28 -4.40 -4.36
C ILE A 140 -14.67 -4.97 -5.74
N PRO A 141 -15.95 -4.92 -6.15
CA PRO A 141 -16.37 -5.45 -7.45
C PRO A 141 -15.63 -4.76 -8.61
N GLY A 142 -15.17 -5.53 -9.60
CA GLY A 142 -14.26 -5.01 -10.62
C GLY A 142 -14.86 -4.07 -11.67
N ASN A 143 -16.18 -3.87 -11.64
CA ASN A 143 -16.91 -2.94 -12.51
C ASN A 143 -17.21 -1.57 -11.87
N VAL A 144 -16.84 -1.35 -10.60
CA VAL A 144 -17.06 -0.06 -9.94
C VAL A 144 -16.11 1.00 -10.49
N LEU A 145 -16.58 2.25 -10.51
CA LEU A 145 -15.85 3.41 -11.02
C LEU A 145 -15.40 4.37 -9.90
N ASP A 146 -15.82 4.09 -8.67
CA ASP A 146 -15.40 4.84 -7.50
C ASP A 146 -15.29 3.95 -6.27
N TYR A 147 -14.56 4.46 -5.28
CA TYR A 147 -14.45 3.88 -3.96
C TYR A 147 -14.34 4.99 -2.92
N THR A 148 -15.22 4.93 -1.92
CA THR A 148 -15.23 5.87 -0.81
C THR A 148 -14.62 5.23 0.42
N TRP A 149 -13.61 5.88 0.97
CA TRP A 149 -12.82 5.43 2.11
C TRP A 149 -12.86 6.50 3.22
N ASP A 150 -13.06 6.09 4.47
CA ASP A 150 -12.98 7.00 5.62
C ASP A 150 -11.60 6.86 6.30
N PRO A 151 -10.72 7.89 6.18
CA PRO A 151 -9.41 7.87 6.82
C PRO A 151 -9.48 7.82 8.35
N TYR A 152 -10.50 8.46 8.94
CA TYR A 152 -10.68 8.49 10.38
C TYR A 152 -11.10 7.12 10.90
N ALA A 153 -12.09 6.49 10.27
CA ALA A 153 -12.50 5.12 10.61
C ALA A 153 -11.36 4.11 10.45
N TYR A 154 -10.55 4.25 9.38
CA TYR A 154 -9.34 3.46 9.21
C TYR A 154 -8.38 3.63 10.40
N SER A 155 -8.06 4.87 10.79
CA SER A 155 -7.12 5.13 11.90
C SER A 155 -7.57 4.49 13.23
N LEU A 156 -8.87 4.52 13.52
CA LEU A 156 -9.45 3.86 14.69
C LEU A 156 -9.31 2.33 14.61
N SER A 157 -9.69 1.74 13.46
CA SER A 157 -9.56 0.29 13.24
C SER A 157 -8.11 -0.18 13.29
N ALA A 158 -7.18 0.64 12.80
CA ALA A 158 -5.77 0.30 12.78
C ALA A 158 -5.20 0.24 14.20
N ALA A 159 -5.64 1.13 15.09
CA ALA A 159 -5.26 1.11 16.49
C ALA A 159 -5.80 -0.14 17.21
N ALA A 160 -7.03 -0.55 16.90
CA ALA A 160 -7.64 -1.73 17.49
C ALA A 160 -7.03 -3.06 17.01
N ASN A 161 -6.52 -3.10 15.77
CA ASN A 161 -6.06 -4.33 15.11
C ASN A 161 -4.54 -4.40 14.92
N ASN A 162 -3.76 -3.55 15.60
CA ASN A 162 -2.29 -3.46 15.44
C ASN A 162 -1.83 -3.26 13.99
N LEU A 163 -2.60 -2.50 13.19
CA LEU A 163 -2.22 -2.12 11.83
C LEU A 163 -1.43 -0.80 11.86
N PRO A 164 -0.63 -0.52 10.80
CA PRO A 164 0.09 0.74 10.70
C PRO A 164 -0.85 1.94 10.75
N GLN A 165 -0.48 2.93 11.59
CA GLN A 165 -1.20 4.18 11.72
C GLN A 165 -0.95 5.11 10.53
N LEU A 166 -1.99 5.84 10.13
CA LEU A 166 -1.86 6.90 9.13
C LEU A 166 -1.01 8.03 9.73
N ILE A 167 -0.14 8.59 8.91
CA ILE A 167 0.72 9.70 9.28
C ILE A 167 0.47 10.87 8.34
N GLU A 168 0.86 12.07 8.77
CA GLU A 168 0.85 13.25 7.92
C GLU A 168 1.96 13.14 6.87
N ALA A 169 1.60 12.68 5.67
CA ALA A 169 2.52 12.42 4.58
C ALA A 169 1.80 12.44 3.23
N THR A 170 2.59 12.37 2.15
CA THR A 170 2.09 12.13 0.80
C THR A 170 2.05 10.62 0.54
N TYR A 171 0.94 10.15 -0.02
CA TYR A 171 0.64 8.78 -0.34
C TYR A 171 0.47 8.63 -1.85
N ARG A 172 0.94 7.51 -2.39
CA ARG A 172 0.72 7.12 -3.78
C ARG A 172 -0.46 6.15 -3.83
N LEU A 173 -1.54 6.55 -4.51
CA LEU A 173 -2.72 5.71 -4.72
C LEU A 173 -2.34 4.58 -5.68
N GLN A 174 -2.66 3.35 -5.30
CA GLN A 174 -2.42 2.14 -6.09
C GLN A 174 -3.72 1.39 -6.29
N ILE A 175 -4.12 1.20 -7.56
CA ILE A 175 -5.31 0.43 -7.94
C ILE A 175 -4.89 -0.67 -8.89
N PHE A 176 -5.30 -1.90 -8.60
CA PHE A 176 -4.96 -3.09 -9.37
C PHE A 176 -6.09 -4.13 -9.30
N ASP A 177 -6.09 -5.07 -10.23
CA ASP A 177 -7.09 -6.14 -10.32
C ASP A 177 -6.62 -7.40 -9.59
N GLU A 178 -7.35 -8.51 -9.74
CA GLU A 178 -7.01 -9.81 -9.12
C GLU A 178 -5.61 -10.34 -9.49
N ARG A 179 -4.95 -9.81 -10.52
CA ARG A 179 -3.61 -10.22 -10.94
C ARG A 179 -2.50 -9.56 -10.13
N GLY A 180 -2.84 -8.58 -9.30
CA GLY A 180 -1.90 -7.89 -8.42
C GLY A 180 -1.25 -6.65 -9.04
N LEU A 181 -0.49 -5.93 -8.22
CA LEU A 181 0.19 -4.69 -8.61
C LEU A 181 1.31 -4.91 -9.64
N ASP A 182 1.90 -6.10 -9.67
CA ASP A 182 2.97 -6.47 -10.60
C ASP A 182 2.45 -7.05 -11.93
N ALA A 183 1.13 -6.99 -12.16
CA ALA A 183 0.54 -7.47 -13.40
C ALA A 183 1.11 -6.73 -14.62
N PRO A 184 1.42 -7.43 -15.73
CA PRO A 184 2.02 -6.78 -16.89
C PRO A 184 1.09 -5.70 -17.48
N ALA A 185 1.60 -4.47 -17.58
CA ALA A 185 0.83 -3.31 -18.04
C ALA A 185 0.53 -3.32 -19.54
N ASN A 186 1.28 -4.09 -20.34
CA ASN A 186 1.22 -4.07 -21.81
C ASN A 186 0.31 -5.17 -22.40
N VAL A 187 -0.62 -5.70 -21.61
CA VAL A 187 -1.53 -6.75 -22.09
C VAL A 187 -2.78 -6.11 -22.68
N GLY A 188 -2.98 -6.33 -23.97
CA GLY A 188 -4.16 -5.87 -24.69
C GLY A 188 -5.46 -6.27 -23.98
N GLY A 189 -6.41 -5.35 -23.89
CA GLY A 189 -7.76 -5.61 -23.35
C GLY A 189 -7.84 -5.95 -21.86
N ARG A 190 -6.73 -6.00 -21.11
CA ARG A 190 -6.72 -6.22 -19.66
C ARG A 190 -6.25 -4.98 -18.92
N MET A 191 -6.70 -4.79 -17.68
CA MET A 191 -6.38 -3.58 -16.91
C MET A 191 -4.91 -3.54 -16.44
N ALA A 192 -4.15 -2.53 -16.81
CA ALA A 192 -2.87 -2.26 -16.17
C ALA A 192 -3.07 -1.66 -14.76
N PRO A 193 -2.28 -2.09 -13.75
CA PRO A 193 -2.24 -1.42 -12.45
C PRO A 193 -1.90 0.07 -12.58
N ASN A 194 -2.52 0.92 -11.77
CA ASN A 194 -2.23 2.37 -11.74
C ASN A 194 -1.61 2.78 -10.42
N SER A 195 -0.53 3.56 -10.51
CA SER A 195 0.14 4.20 -9.38
C SER A 195 0.54 5.65 -9.64
N LYS A 196 -0.20 6.34 -10.54
CA LYS A 196 0.19 7.65 -11.07
C LYS A 196 -0.27 8.83 -10.19
N VAL A 197 -1.25 8.61 -9.32
CA VAL A 197 -1.82 9.65 -8.45
C VAL A 197 -1.17 9.63 -7.08
N SER A 198 -0.83 10.82 -6.60
CA SER A 198 -0.43 11.05 -5.22
C SER A 198 -1.41 12.00 -4.52
N PHE A 199 -1.67 11.74 -3.24
CA PHE A 199 -2.50 12.58 -2.38
C PHE A 199 -1.86 12.72 -0.99
N ALA A 200 -2.09 13.82 -0.30
CA ALA A 200 -1.57 14.05 1.03
C ALA A 200 -2.67 13.90 2.10
N LEU A 201 -2.30 13.31 3.23
CA LEU A 201 -3.13 13.27 4.42
C LEU A 201 -2.58 14.24 5.46
N TYR A 202 -3.46 14.94 6.16
CA TYR A 202 -3.09 15.80 7.28
C TYR A 202 -4.04 15.66 8.47
N ILE A 203 -3.51 15.90 9.66
CA ILE A 203 -4.29 15.89 10.91
C ILE A 203 -4.61 17.35 11.25
N PRO A 204 -5.89 17.75 11.27
CA PRO A 204 -6.24 19.13 11.62
C PRO A 204 -5.82 19.43 13.05
N LYS A 205 -5.09 20.52 13.26
CA LYS A 205 -4.82 21.05 14.59
C LYS A 205 -6.07 21.75 15.13
N SER A 206 -6.30 21.66 16.44
CA SER A 206 -7.34 22.44 17.09
C SER A 206 -7.12 23.92 16.83
N TYR A 207 -8.20 24.64 16.46
CA TYR A 207 -8.15 26.09 16.29
C TYR A 207 -7.90 26.75 17.65
N THR A 208 -6.76 27.43 17.80
CA THR A 208 -6.52 28.35 18.91
C THR A 208 -6.94 29.74 18.46
N ALA A 209 -7.91 30.34 19.17
CA ALA A 209 -8.34 31.70 18.88
C ALA A 209 -7.18 32.68 19.13
N LEU A 210 -7.09 33.74 18.32
CA LEU A 210 -6.07 34.78 18.49
C LEU A 210 -6.15 35.44 19.88
N ALA A 211 -7.33 35.47 20.49
CA ALA A 211 -7.58 35.98 21.84
C ALA A 211 -7.02 35.08 22.95
N ASP A 212 -6.85 33.77 22.71
CA ASP A 212 -6.39 32.79 23.71
C ASP A 212 -4.87 32.57 23.67
N GLY A 213 -4.11 33.49 23.06
CA GLY A 213 -2.66 33.51 23.14
C GLY A 213 -1.92 32.86 21.96
N TRP A 214 -2.42 33.01 20.73
CA TRP A 214 -1.62 32.67 19.55
C TRP A 214 -0.40 33.61 19.46
N ALA A 215 0.74 33.13 19.95
CA ALA A 215 2.03 33.81 19.86
C ALA A 215 2.69 33.48 18.52
N CYS A 216 2.74 34.45 17.62
CA CYS A 216 3.45 34.34 16.34
C CYS A 216 4.96 34.08 16.57
N PRO A 217 5.49 32.89 16.21
CA PRO A 217 6.89 32.53 16.50
C PRO A 217 7.93 33.42 15.79
N GLY A 218 7.53 34.09 14.71
CA GLY A 218 8.38 35.04 13.96
C GLY A 218 8.14 36.52 14.30
N CYS A 219 7.14 36.84 15.12
CA CYS A 219 6.83 38.23 15.46
C CYS A 219 7.66 38.75 16.65
N SER A 220 8.45 37.88 17.28
CA SER A 220 9.37 38.21 18.37
C SER A 220 10.54 39.13 17.99
N GLY A 221 10.69 39.47 16.70
CA GLY A 221 11.66 40.48 16.24
C GLY A 221 11.18 41.93 16.35
N ALA A 222 9.89 42.18 16.59
CA ALA A 222 9.30 43.52 16.62
C ALA A 222 8.65 43.90 17.97
N THR A 223 8.64 42.99 18.95
CA THR A 223 7.93 43.20 20.23
C THR A 223 8.72 43.98 21.28
N HIS A 224 9.99 44.32 21.04
CA HIS A 224 10.80 45.09 22.00
C HIS A 224 10.78 46.61 21.80
N LEU A 225 9.97 47.13 20.87
CA LEU A 225 9.76 48.57 20.67
C LEU A 225 8.40 49.08 21.20
N GLN A 226 7.49 48.19 21.61
CA GLN A 226 6.16 48.59 22.10
C GLN A 226 6.05 48.69 23.63
N SER A 227 7.07 48.28 24.39
CA SER A 227 7.07 48.36 25.86
C SER A 227 7.82 49.55 26.45
N LEU A 228 8.48 50.37 25.63
CA LEU A 228 8.99 51.66 26.07
C LEU A 228 7.91 52.71 25.86
N SER A 229 7.52 53.38 26.93
CA SER A 229 6.60 54.53 26.83
C SER A 229 7.08 55.48 25.73
N PRO A 230 6.18 56.07 24.92
CA PRO A 230 6.57 56.97 23.83
C PRO A 230 7.43 58.15 24.30
N LEU A 231 7.35 58.49 25.60
CA LEU A 231 8.22 59.46 26.26
C LEU A 231 9.69 59.05 26.31
N ILE A 232 10.01 57.78 26.58
CA ILE A 232 11.40 57.32 26.69
C ILE A 232 12.07 57.31 25.31
N THR A 233 11.35 56.88 24.27
CA THR A 233 11.88 56.88 22.89
C THR A 233 12.16 58.30 22.40
N MET A 234 11.28 59.26 22.70
CA MET A 234 11.51 60.67 22.36
C MET A 234 12.68 61.26 23.16
N PHE A 235 12.83 60.87 24.43
CA PHE A 235 13.93 61.38 25.27
C PHE A 235 15.31 60.91 24.77
N VAL A 236 15.42 59.63 24.39
CA VAL A 236 16.66 59.06 23.83
C VAL A 236 16.99 59.66 22.46
N ALA A 237 15.99 59.89 21.60
CA ALA A 237 16.18 60.54 20.30
C ALA A 237 16.65 62.00 20.43
N VAL A 238 16.06 62.77 21.35
CA VAL A 238 16.47 64.17 21.58
C VAL A 238 17.88 64.24 22.17
N LEU A 239 18.22 63.37 23.12
CA LEU A 239 19.57 63.30 23.68
C LEU A 239 20.63 62.95 22.64
N THR A 240 20.34 62.01 21.75
CA THR A 240 21.28 61.64 20.67
C THR A 240 21.42 62.75 19.64
N CYS A 241 20.33 63.41 19.24
CA CYS A 241 20.41 64.58 18.37
C CYS A 241 21.18 65.75 19.01
N MET A 242 21.05 65.99 20.31
CA MET A 242 21.83 67.02 21.01
C MET A 242 23.31 66.64 21.12
N PHE A 243 23.64 65.37 21.36
CA PHE A 243 25.02 64.92 21.50
C PHE A 243 25.79 64.95 20.16
N PHE A 244 25.16 64.51 19.08
CA PHE A 244 25.76 64.56 17.74
C PHE A 244 25.63 65.94 17.06
N GLY A 245 24.59 66.71 17.37
CA GLY A 245 24.42 68.09 16.91
C GLY A 245 25.35 69.08 17.61
N GLY A 246 25.62 68.90 18.90
CA GLY A 246 26.47 69.77 19.71
C GLY A 246 27.95 69.76 19.31
N TRP A 247 28.44 68.63 18.77
CA TRP A 247 29.84 68.53 18.34
C TRP A 247 30.17 69.41 17.12
N SER A 248 29.15 69.71 16.29
CA SER A 248 29.33 70.58 15.11
C SER A 248 29.30 72.09 15.44
N VAL A 249 28.81 72.48 16.62
CA VAL A 249 28.77 73.89 17.07
C VAL A 249 30.03 74.27 17.84
N VAL A 250 30.64 73.32 18.57
CA VAL A 250 31.89 73.56 19.33
C VAL A 250 33.14 73.48 18.45
N GLY A 251 33.07 72.83 17.29
CA GLY A 251 34.18 72.75 16.32
C GLY A 251 34.39 73.98 15.43
N ARG A 252 33.59 75.05 15.56
CA ARG A 252 33.65 76.24 14.69
C ARG A 252 34.15 77.51 15.39
N GLN A 253 35.00 77.35 16.41
CA GLN A 253 35.87 78.42 16.92
C GLN A 253 37.25 77.87 17.27
N ARG A 254 38.00 77.41 16.27
CA ARG A 254 39.46 77.61 16.17
C ARG A 254 39.86 77.58 14.70
#